data_AF-A0A6P1F660-F1
#
_entry.id   AF-A0A6P1F660-F1
#
_cell.length_a   1.000
_cell.length_b   1.000
_cell.length_c   1.000
_cell.angle_alpha   90.00
_cell.angle_beta   90.00
_cell.angle_gamma   90.00
#
_symmetry.space_group_name_H-M   'P 1'
#
loop_
_entity.id
_entity.type
_entity.pdbx_description
1 polymer ?
#
loop_
_entity_poly.entity_id
_entity_poly.type
_entity_poly.pdbx_seq_one_letter_code
_entity_poly.pdbx_strand_id
1 'polypeptide(L)'
;MTLSPCASRAATREEALVAVVDACLLGDATLRAHIDHLRSAMPDPDRMRSLQSRLRREVDAARALLEAAAEPEWWCDVTAERLGAACQAARIWSEGDPVIADLERRLASQLRRVFGIDLAGVPRR
;
A
#
# COMPACT_ATOMS: atom_id res chain seq x y z
N MET A 1 -2.99 20.68 -30.72
CA MET A 1 -2.22 20.70 -29.46
C MET A 1 -3.14 20.23 -28.36
N THR A 2 -3.12 18.93 -28.06
CA THR A 2 -3.90 18.33 -26.98
C THR A 2 -3.15 18.54 -25.66
N LEU A 3 -3.75 19.29 -24.74
CA LEU A 3 -3.24 19.50 -23.39
C LEU A 3 -3.21 18.15 -22.66
N SER A 4 -2.04 17.81 -22.11
CA SER A 4 -1.79 16.59 -21.34
C SER A 4 -2.76 16.46 -20.15
N PRO A 5 -3.27 15.24 -19.82
CA PRO A 5 -4.35 15.07 -18.85
C PRO A 5 -3.90 15.00 -17.38
N CYS A 6 -2.66 15.36 -17.03
CA CYS A 6 -2.18 15.43 -15.64
C CYS A 6 -2.52 16.80 -15.01
N ALA A 7 -3.78 17.03 -14.61
CA ALA A 7 -4.22 18.34 -14.12
C ALA A 7 -4.34 18.48 -12.58
N SER A 8 -4.00 17.46 -11.79
CA SER A 8 -3.91 17.53 -10.32
C SER A 8 -2.44 17.69 -9.91
N ARG A 9 -2.13 18.36 -8.78
CA ARG A 9 -0.75 18.50 -8.27
C ARG A 9 -0.18 17.12 -7.95
N ALA A 10 0.45 16.49 -8.93
CA ALA A 10 1.19 15.25 -8.76
C ALA A 10 2.29 15.47 -7.71
N ALA A 11 2.56 14.43 -6.92
CA ALA A 11 3.62 14.46 -5.93
C ALA A 11 4.95 14.81 -6.61
N THR A 12 5.75 15.64 -5.96
CA THR A 12 7.17 15.75 -6.29
C THR A 12 7.91 14.50 -5.82
N ARG A 13 9.12 14.29 -6.34
CA ARG A 13 9.99 13.19 -5.88
C ARG A 13 10.24 13.21 -4.37
N GLU A 14 10.44 14.40 -3.79
CA GLU A 14 10.71 14.56 -2.36
C GLU A 14 9.50 14.18 -1.52
N GLU A 15 8.31 14.70 -1.87
CA GLU A 15 7.06 14.34 -1.20
C GLU A 15 6.77 12.84 -1.33
N ALA A 16 7.02 12.26 -2.51
CA ALA A 16 6.88 10.83 -2.74
C ALA A 16 7.83 10.01 -1.85
N LEU A 17 9.08 10.44 -1.69
CA LEU A 17 10.05 9.75 -0.83
C LEU A 17 9.60 9.75 0.64
N VAL A 18 9.18 10.91 1.15
CA VAL A 18 8.66 11.03 2.52
C VAL A 18 7.43 10.14 2.69
N ALA A 19 6.46 10.22 1.78
CA ALA A 19 5.25 9.40 1.83
C ALA A 19 5.54 7.90 1.81
N VAL A 20 6.47 7.43 0.98
CA VAL A 20 6.86 6.02 0.90
C VAL A 20 7.48 5.54 2.21
N VAL A 21 8.41 6.31 2.78
CA VAL A 21 9.08 5.95 4.04
C VAL A 21 8.08 5.89 5.19
N ASP A 22 7.26 6.93 5.34
CA ASP A 22 6.24 7.01 6.38
C ASP A 22 5.21 5.89 6.24
N ALA A 23 4.76 5.62 5.02
CA ALA A 23 3.83 4.53 4.73
C ALA A 23 4.40 3.16 5.08
N CYS A 24 5.69 2.91 4.84
CA CYS A 24 6.32 1.65 5.21
C CYS A 24 6.40 1.50 6.73
N LEU A 25 6.78 2.56 7.45
CA LEU A 25 6.86 2.54 8.92
C LEU A 25 5.47 2.32 9.54
N LEU A 26 4.45 3.02 9.06
CA LEU A 26 3.07 2.84 9.49
C LEU A 26 2.55 1.45 9.13
N GLY A 27 2.88 0.95 7.94
CA GLY A 27 2.49 -0.39 7.49
C GLY A 27 3.02 -1.49 8.39
N ASP A 28 4.29 -1.44 8.77
CA ASP A 28 4.90 -2.41 9.70
C ASP A 28 4.22 -2.36 11.08
N ALA A 29 3.96 -1.17 11.60
CA ALA A 29 3.25 -0.98 12.87
C ALA A 29 1.80 -1.51 12.81
N THR A 30 1.09 -1.27 11.71
CA THR A 30 -0.28 -1.78 11.50
C THR A 30 -0.30 -3.30 11.39
N LEU A 31 0.61 -3.90 10.62
CA LEU A 31 0.73 -5.35 10.50
C LEU A 31 0.97 -5.99 11.88
N ARG A 32 1.88 -5.41 12.67
CA ARG A 32 2.13 -5.89 14.03
C ARG A 32 0.88 -5.84 14.90
N ALA A 33 0.15 -4.73 14.86
CA ALA A 33 -1.11 -4.59 15.59
C ALA A 33 -2.16 -5.62 15.14
N HIS A 34 -2.27 -5.92 13.84
CA HIS A 34 -3.16 -6.97 13.33
C HIS A 34 -2.80 -8.35 13.87
N ILE A 35 -1.51 -8.70 13.87
CA ILE A 35 -1.02 -9.96 14.42
C ILE A 35 -1.35 -10.07 15.91
N ASP A 36 -1.13 -9.01 16.69
CA ASP A 36 -1.40 -9.00 18.12
C ASP A 36 -2.91 -9.04 18.43
N HIS A 37 -3.74 -8.39 17.61
CA HIS A 37 -5.20 -8.52 17.67
C HIS A 37 -5.66 -9.95 17.36
N LEU A 38 -5.08 -10.61 16.36
CA LEU A 38 -5.40 -12.01 16.03
C LEU A 38 -5.00 -12.94 17.18
N ARG A 39 -3.78 -12.78 17.72
CA ARG A 39 -3.33 -13.57 18.87
C ARG A 39 -4.23 -13.41 20.08
N SER A 40 -4.63 -12.18 20.41
CA SER A 40 -5.50 -11.93 21.56
C SER A 40 -6.94 -12.41 21.36
N ALA A 41 -7.42 -12.50 20.12
CA ALA A 41 -8.74 -13.04 19.79
C ALA A 41 -8.78 -14.59 19.73
N MET A 42 -7.63 -15.27 19.72
CA MET A 42 -7.53 -16.72 19.56
C MET A 42 -8.38 -17.56 20.55
N PRO A 43 -8.54 -17.15 21.83
CA PRO A 43 -9.39 -17.90 22.78
C PRO A 43 -10.91 -17.77 22.53
N ASP A 44 -11.35 -16.79 21.73
CA ASP A 44 -12.76 -16.46 21.51
C ASP A 44 -13.12 -16.63 20.02
N PRO A 45 -13.83 -17.72 19.64
CA PRO A 45 -14.19 -17.99 18.26
C PRO A 45 -15.05 -16.91 17.59
N ASP A 46 -15.95 -16.26 18.33
CA ASP A 46 -16.85 -15.25 17.77
C ASP A 46 -16.11 -13.93 17.52
N ARG A 47 -15.23 -13.56 18.45
CA ARG A 47 -14.31 -12.43 18.28
C ARG A 47 -13.33 -12.68 17.14
N MET A 48 -12.77 -13.89 17.04
CA MET A 48 -11.88 -14.29 15.95
C MET A 48 -12.58 -14.18 14.59
N ARG A 49 -13.79 -14.73 14.46
CA ARG A 49 -14.58 -14.66 13.22
C ARG A 49 -14.88 -13.22 12.81
N SER A 50 -15.25 -12.37 13.77
CA SER A 50 -15.53 -10.96 13.53
C SER A 50 -14.29 -10.20 13.06
N LEU A 51 -13.14 -10.45 13.70
CA LEU A 51 -11.87 -9.84 13.34
C LEU A 51 -11.43 -10.29 11.94
N GLN A 52 -11.46 -11.59 11.64
CA GLN A 52 -11.12 -12.10 10.32
C GLN A 52 -12.01 -11.52 9.21
N SER A 53 -13.31 -11.37 9.48
CA SER A 53 -14.25 -10.75 8.53
C SER A 53 -13.90 -9.29 8.24
N ARG A 54 -13.41 -8.55 9.25
CA ARG A 54 -12.93 -7.18 9.07
C ARG A 54 -11.64 -7.15 8.25
N LEU A 55 -10.64 -7.94 8.63
CA LEU A 55 -9.35 -7.98 7.92
C LEU A 55 -9.51 -8.41 6.46
N ARG A 56 -10.46 -9.30 6.16
CA ARG A 56 -10.76 -9.68 4.78
C ARG A 56 -11.23 -8.49 3.93
N ARG A 57 -12.08 -7.62 4.48
CA ARG A 57 -12.51 -6.40 3.79
C ARG A 57 -11.36 -5.41 3.60
N GLU A 58 -10.45 -5.34 4.57
CA GLU A 58 -9.26 -4.50 4.48
C GLU A 58 -8.31 -5.00 3.37
N VAL A 59 -8.13 -6.33 3.24
CA VAL A 59 -7.39 -6.95 2.12
C VAL A 59 -8.07 -6.67 0.78
N ASP A 60 -9.40 -6.83 0.69
CA ASP A 60 -10.13 -6.56 -0.55
C ASP A 60 -9.98 -5.08 -0.98
N ALA A 61 -10.02 -4.15 -0.03
CA ALA A 61 -9.77 -2.73 -0.29
C ALA A 61 -8.32 -2.45 -0.72
N ALA A 62 -7.33 -3.12 -0.08
CA ALA A 62 -5.93 -3.02 -0.45
C ALA A 62 -5.67 -3.52 -1.88
N ARG A 63 -6.28 -4.66 -2.27
CA ARG A 63 -6.21 -5.17 -3.65
C ARG A 63 -6.76 -4.16 -4.65
N ALA A 64 -7.97 -3.65 -4.43
CA ALA A 64 -8.58 -2.67 -5.34
C ALA A 64 -7.72 -1.40 -5.51
N LEU A 65 -7.14 -0.90 -4.41
CA LEU A 65 -6.23 0.24 -4.45
C LEU A 65 -4.97 -0.05 -5.28
N LEU A 66 -4.37 -1.22 -5.10
CA LEU A 66 -3.14 -1.62 -5.78
C LEU A 66 -3.37 -2.01 -7.24
N GLU A 67 -4.53 -2.56 -7.58
CA GLU A 67 -4.98 -2.78 -8.96
C GLU A 67 -5.12 -1.43 -9.68
N ALA A 68 -5.72 -0.43 -9.04
CA ALA A 68 -5.78 0.91 -9.60
C ALA A 68 -4.38 1.51 -9.81
N ALA A 69 -3.43 1.26 -8.90
CA ALA A 69 -2.04 1.70 -9.05
C ALA A 69 -1.26 0.92 -10.13
N ALA A 70 -1.81 -0.16 -10.69
CA ALA A 70 -1.22 -0.84 -11.84
C ALA A 70 -1.51 -0.09 -13.16
N GLU A 71 -2.53 0.76 -13.20
CA GLU A 71 -2.93 1.50 -14.39
C GLU A 71 -2.05 2.74 -14.61
N PRO A 72 -1.58 3.01 -15.84
CA PRO A 72 -0.73 4.18 -16.13
C PRO A 72 -1.35 5.51 -15.73
N GLU A 73 -2.66 5.66 -15.89
CA GLU A 73 -3.41 6.89 -15.60
C GLU A 73 -3.37 7.24 -14.12
N TRP A 74 -3.21 6.26 -13.23
CA TRP A 74 -3.10 6.50 -11.79
C TRP A 74 -1.85 7.30 -11.44
N TRP A 75 -0.76 7.11 -12.18
CA TRP A 75 0.53 7.77 -11.95
C TRP A 75 0.62 9.18 -12.54
N CYS A 76 -0.30 9.52 -13.44
CA CYS A 76 -0.35 10.83 -14.09
C CYS A 76 -0.56 11.95 -13.07
N ASP A 77 -1.39 11.71 -12.05
CA ASP A 77 -1.79 12.72 -11.08
C ASP A 77 -1.74 12.23 -9.62
N VAL A 78 -0.94 11.19 -9.37
CA VAL A 78 -0.79 10.61 -8.03
C VAL A 78 -0.32 11.65 -7.02
N THR A 79 -1.09 11.83 -5.94
CA THR A 79 -0.69 12.67 -4.80
C THR A 79 0.16 11.88 -3.81
N ALA A 80 0.88 12.58 -2.94
CA ALA A 80 1.72 11.94 -1.92
C ALA A 80 0.89 11.05 -0.98
N GLU A 81 -0.31 11.49 -0.62
CA GLU A 81 -1.24 10.75 0.24
C GLU A 81 -1.71 9.46 -0.44
N ARG A 82 -2.08 9.54 -1.73
CA ARG A 82 -2.55 8.39 -2.51
C ARG A 82 -1.42 7.37 -2.71
N LEU A 83 -0.20 7.85 -2.96
CA LEU A 83 0.99 7.02 -3.04
C LEU A 83 1.29 6.34 -1.71
N GLY A 84 1.28 7.10 -0.62
CA GLY A 84 1.49 6.59 0.73
C GLY A 84 0.48 5.51 1.10
N ALA A 85 -0.80 5.70 0.79
CA ALA A 85 -1.83 4.69 1.03
C ALA A 85 -1.55 3.38 0.27
N ALA A 86 -1.14 3.45 -1.00
CA ALA A 86 -0.80 2.27 -1.79
C ALA A 86 0.43 1.54 -1.23
N CYS A 87 1.49 2.28 -0.88
CA CYS A 87 2.69 1.71 -0.27
C CYS A 87 2.39 1.08 1.10
N GLN A 88 1.57 1.72 1.93
CA GLN A 88 1.17 1.20 3.24
C GLN A 88 0.35 -0.09 3.07
N ALA A 89 -0.62 -0.10 2.14
CA ALA A 89 -1.43 -1.27 1.85
C ALA A 89 -0.59 -2.46 1.37
N ALA A 90 0.33 -2.23 0.43
CA ALA A 90 1.27 -3.24 -0.03
C ALA A 90 2.13 -3.77 1.13
N ARG A 91 2.62 -2.85 1.99
CA ARG A 91 3.46 -3.20 3.13
C ARG A 91 2.77 -4.13 4.12
N ILE A 92 1.52 -3.82 4.47
CA ILE A 92 0.74 -4.60 5.44
C ILE A 92 0.44 -6.01 4.92
N TRP A 93 0.10 -6.16 3.63
CA TRP A 93 -0.61 -7.37 3.18
C TRP A 93 0.17 -8.30 2.25
N SER A 94 1.24 -7.83 1.61
CA SER A 94 2.02 -8.61 0.61
C SER A 94 2.57 -9.94 1.13
N GLU A 95 2.99 -10.03 2.38
CA GLU A 95 3.49 -11.30 2.94
C GLU A 95 2.40 -12.37 3.09
N GLY A 96 1.16 -11.95 3.34
CA GLY A 96 0.03 -12.85 3.56
C GLY A 96 -0.87 -13.07 2.34
N ASP A 97 -0.69 -12.29 1.28
CA ASP A 97 -1.54 -12.30 0.10
C ASP A 97 -0.72 -12.29 -1.20
N PRO A 98 -0.71 -13.38 -1.98
CA PRO A 98 0.14 -13.50 -3.17
C PRO A 98 -0.28 -12.57 -4.31
N VAL A 99 -1.56 -12.17 -4.38
CA VAL A 99 -2.04 -11.20 -5.37
C VAL A 99 -1.46 -9.82 -5.05
N ILE A 100 -1.53 -9.42 -3.78
CA ILE A 100 -0.93 -8.17 -3.32
C ILE A 100 0.59 -8.20 -3.48
N ALA A 101 1.27 -9.34 -3.24
CA ALA A 101 2.71 -9.47 -3.48
C ALA A 101 3.08 -9.21 -4.95
N ASP A 102 2.25 -9.63 -5.90
CA ASP A 102 2.47 -9.31 -7.32
C ASP A 102 2.24 -7.83 -7.62
N LEU A 103 1.18 -7.26 -7.07
CA LEU A 103 0.89 -5.84 -7.24
C LEU A 103 1.95 -4.94 -6.58
N GLU A 104 2.52 -5.33 -5.44
CA GLU A 104 3.66 -4.64 -4.80
C GLU A 104 4.88 -4.60 -5.73
N ARG A 105 5.21 -5.70 -6.41
CA ARG A 105 6.32 -5.72 -7.38
C ARG A 105 6.09 -4.74 -8.54
N ARG A 106 4.85 -4.65 -9.02
CA ARG A 106 4.47 -3.70 -10.08
C ARG A 106 4.53 -2.26 -9.57
N LEU A 107 3.97 -2.01 -8.39
CA LEU A 107 4.03 -0.72 -7.68
C LEU A 107 5.49 -0.27 -7.51
N ALA A 108 6.37 -1.13 -7.01
CA ALA A 108 7.79 -0.83 -6.84
C ALA A 108 8.49 -0.51 -8.16
N SER A 109 8.17 -1.24 -9.23
CA SER A 109 8.71 -1.00 -10.57
C SER A 109 8.29 0.37 -11.11
N GLN A 110 7.02 0.75 -10.92
CA GLN A 110 6.52 2.07 -11.32
C GLN A 110 7.08 3.19 -10.44
N LEU A 111 7.18 2.99 -9.12
CA LEU A 111 7.77 3.95 -8.20
C LEU A 111 9.22 4.28 -8.58
N ARG A 112 10.00 3.27 -8.95
CA ARG A 112 11.35 3.45 -9.46
C ARG A 112 11.37 4.18 -10.81
N ARG A 113 10.43 3.88 -11.70
CA ARG A 113 10.33 4.53 -13.02
C ARG A 113 9.92 6.00 -12.94
N VAL A 114 8.93 6.32 -12.11
CA VAL A 114 8.30 7.65 -12.04
C VAL A 114 9.09 8.59 -11.13
N PHE A 115 9.53 8.11 -9.96
CA PHE A 115 10.17 8.94 -8.94
C PHE A 115 11.65 8.57 -8.68
N GLY A 116 12.15 7.47 -9.25
CA GLY A 116 13.51 7.01 -8.95
C GLY A 116 13.68 6.54 -7.50
N ILE A 117 12.61 6.05 -6.87
CA ILE A 117 12.61 5.53 -5.49
C ILE A 117 12.58 4.01 -5.54
N ASP A 118 13.49 3.37 -4.80
CA ASP A 118 13.53 1.92 -4.65
C ASP A 118 12.80 1.50 -3.36
N LEU A 119 11.62 0.89 -3.50
CA LEU A 119 10.82 0.43 -2.37
C LEU A 119 11.53 -0.67 -1.57
N ALA A 120 12.34 -1.51 -2.24
CA ALA A 120 13.10 -2.57 -1.58
C ALA A 120 14.20 -2.01 -0.67
N GLY A 121 14.58 -0.75 -0.85
CA GLY A 121 15.53 -0.04 0.02
C GLY A 121 14.96 0.34 1.39
N VAL A 122 13.64 0.18 1.62
CA VAL A 122 13.00 0.46 2.91
C VAL A 122 12.81 -0.86 3.69
N PRO A 123 13.68 -1.16 4.67
CA PRO A 123 13.68 -2.47 5.35
C PRO A 123 12.42 -2.68 6.18
N ARG A 124 11.91 -3.93 6.20
CA ARG A 124 10.82 -4.40 7.10
C ARG A 124 11.31 -4.46 8.53
N ARG A 125 10.46 -4.04 9.48
CA ARG A 125 10.75 -3.99 10.92
C ARG A 125 9.90 -4.96 11.73
#